data_AF-A0A377QZ45-F1
#
_entry.id   AF-A0A377QZ45-F1
#
_cell.length_a   1.000
_cell.length_b   1.000
_cell.length_c   1.000
_cell.angle_alpha   90.00
_cell.angle_beta   90.00
_cell.angle_gamma   90.00
#
_symmetry.space_group_name_H-M   'P 1'
#
loop_
_entity.id
_entity.type
_entity.pdbx_description
1 polymer ?
#
loop_
_entity_poly.entity_id
_entity_poly.type
_entity_poly.pdbx_seq_one_letter_code
_entity_poly.pdbx_strand_id
1 'polypeptide(L)'
;MAEQIRFNTLIDRAAFDFLKSKKLLPGFSHYDVWLYEHAVAFTVAKMMDKDMLAETKAAVEVAIANGTGWHTFQKQLKPYLMARGWWGESVMLDPVDGAAKTVRLGSTRRLRTIFHTNFHTAHAAGRWVRVQAAKEELPYLKYLPSVAGERREAHKRYYNLILPVEHELWKQIFPPNGYGCLCGVIQLSEKQALRERREDIGKNPAAFTPEQIENSKQGRLDDKPDIKMVEAVNPRTGQVVRIPADITPSFAHNHGDRLGALQALFGQKHGNDAVEKMIAEREAYLSGKVYFTGLNTVNLYKAPPEKEVARLDKDASGNSRRHEAETAAQWQQAHGVRLEPYDLEKAGGKPDFLIADQDLPRSQWQTIDFMFTEDPGNEFKIGKFNQYFADTASHWTDQVKQIQKHLAKADIVPLDLRRLNALNRAKVLGYVLSLPQEQQDKIYIILGK
;
A
#
# COMPACT_ATOMS: atom_id res chain seq x y z
N MET A 1 32.42 -22.40 27.00
CA MET A 1 31.08 -22.92 26.63
C MET A 1 30.63 -22.14 25.42
N ALA A 2 30.50 -22.80 24.26
CA ALA A 2 30.05 -22.13 23.05
C ALA A 2 28.58 -21.72 23.25
N GLU A 3 28.30 -20.43 23.08
CA GLU A 3 26.95 -19.88 23.09
C GLU A 3 26.18 -20.55 21.95
N GLN A 4 25.25 -21.45 22.31
CA GLN A 4 24.32 -22.04 21.34
C GLN A 4 23.49 -20.90 20.77
N ILE A 5 23.83 -20.45 19.56
CA ILE A 5 22.95 -19.61 18.76
C ILE A 5 21.69 -20.44 18.53
N ARG A 6 20.65 -20.18 19.33
CA ARG A 6 19.31 -20.69 19.06
C ARG A 6 18.85 -19.93 17.82
N PHE A 7 18.82 -20.62 16.68
CA PHE A 7 17.98 -20.22 15.55
C PHE A 7 16.53 -20.30 16.03
N ASN A 8 16.09 -19.27 16.74
CA ASN A 8 14.69 -19.09 17.05
C ASN A 8 13.99 -19.05 15.69
N THR A 9 12.96 -19.89 15.55
CA THR A 9 12.10 -19.98 14.37
C THR A 9 11.90 -18.61 13.73
N LEU A 10 12.04 -18.49 12.41
CA LEU A 10 11.81 -17.24 11.67
C LEU A 10 10.34 -16.83 11.84
N ILE A 11 10.05 -16.08 12.91
CA ILE A 11 8.71 -15.60 13.22
C ILE A 11 8.26 -14.70 12.07
N ASP A 12 7.07 -14.96 11.53
CA ASP A 12 6.41 -14.01 10.63
C ASP A 12 5.92 -12.81 11.45
N ARG A 13 6.82 -11.83 11.68
CA ARG A 13 6.55 -10.65 12.52
C ARG A 13 5.31 -9.88 12.05
N ALA A 14 5.15 -9.72 10.74
CA ALA A 14 3.99 -9.04 10.18
C ALA A 14 2.67 -9.78 10.49
N ALA A 15 2.66 -11.11 10.43
CA ALA A 15 1.50 -11.91 10.83
C ALA A 15 1.21 -11.79 12.35
N PHE A 16 2.26 -11.81 13.17
CA PHE A 16 2.15 -11.67 14.61
C PHE A 16 1.63 -10.29 15.03
N ASP A 17 2.18 -9.23 14.46
CA ASP A 17 1.78 -7.84 14.74
C ASP A 17 0.35 -7.59 14.27
N PHE A 18 -0.04 -8.14 13.12
CA PHE A 18 -1.42 -8.10 12.66
C PHE A 18 -2.37 -8.75 13.68
N LEU A 19 -2.09 -9.98 14.13
CA LEU A 19 -2.92 -10.66 15.13
C LEU A 19 -2.99 -9.85 16.43
N LYS A 20 -1.85 -9.34 16.91
CA LYS A 20 -1.78 -8.50 18.11
C LYS A 20 -2.65 -7.25 18.01
N SER A 21 -2.64 -6.60 16.84
CA SER A 21 -3.38 -5.35 16.59
C SER A 21 -4.91 -5.49 16.64
N LYS A 22 -5.44 -6.73 16.56
CA LYS A 22 -6.88 -6.98 16.57
C LYS A 22 -7.49 -6.71 17.93
N LYS A 23 -8.65 -6.07 17.93
CA LYS A 23 -9.44 -5.79 19.13
C LYS A 23 -10.35 -6.97 19.44
N LEU A 24 -10.48 -7.32 20.72
CA LEU A 24 -11.40 -8.36 21.17
C LEU A 24 -12.84 -7.88 20.97
N LEU A 25 -13.60 -8.63 20.17
CA LEU A 25 -15.01 -8.38 19.93
C LEU A 25 -15.79 -9.67 20.21
N PRO A 26 -16.29 -9.86 21.44
CA PRO A 26 -17.16 -10.99 21.76
C PRO A 26 -18.39 -11.00 20.86
N GLY A 27 -18.74 -12.17 20.32
CA GLY A 27 -19.82 -12.31 19.35
C GLY A 27 -20.56 -13.62 19.53
N PHE A 28 -21.89 -13.58 19.39
CA PHE A 28 -22.74 -14.75 19.50
C PHE A 28 -22.74 -15.53 18.19
N SER A 29 -22.82 -14.81 17.07
CA SER A 29 -22.78 -15.34 15.72
C SER A 29 -21.48 -14.96 15.03
N HIS A 30 -21.04 -15.78 14.07
CA HIS A 30 -19.96 -15.38 13.17
C HIS A 30 -20.40 -14.26 12.20
N TYR A 31 -21.71 -13.99 12.12
CA TYR A 31 -22.28 -12.86 11.39
C TYR A 31 -22.26 -11.54 12.19
N ASP A 32 -21.92 -11.57 13.49
CA ASP A 32 -21.78 -10.37 14.33
C ASP A 32 -20.48 -9.61 14.02
N VAL A 33 -19.56 -10.25 13.28
CA VAL A 33 -18.36 -9.63 12.71
C VAL A 33 -18.36 -9.95 11.23
N TRP A 34 -18.47 -8.93 10.39
CA TRP A 34 -18.80 -9.06 8.97
C TRP A 34 -17.69 -8.53 8.05
N LEU A 35 -17.37 -9.29 7.00
CA LEU A 35 -16.38 -8.90 5.97
C LEU A 35 -15.06 -8.38 6.58
N TYR A 36 -14.70 -7.13 6.25
CA TYR A 36 -13.49 -6.44 6.62
C TYR A 36 -13.39 -6.11 8.11
N GLU A 37 -14.47 -6.24 8.88
CA GLU A 37 -14.40 -6.17 10.35
C GLU A 37 -13.45 -7.22 10.91
N HIS A 38 -13.35 -8.38 10.24
CA HIS A 38 -12.38 -9.40 10.61
C HIS A 38 -10.93 -8.92 10.50
N ALA A 39 -10.61 -7.91 9.69
CA ALA A 39 -9.24 -7.38 9.63
C ALA A 39 -8.85 -6.61 10.91
N VAL A 40 -9.82 -6.11 11.67
CA VAL A 40 -9.59 -5.31 12.88
C VAL A 40 -10.02 -5.99 14.18
N ALA A 41 -10.94 -6.96 14.10
CA ALA A 41 -11.51 -7.64 15.25
C ALA A 41 -11.06 -9.10 15.36
N PHE A 42 -10.80 -9.53 16.59
CA PHE A 42 -10.65 -10.93 16.96
C PHE A 42 -11.94 -11.38 17.64
N THR A 43 -12.59 -12.39 17.06
CA THR A 43 -13.85 -12.93 17.56
C THR A 43 -13.88 -14.45 17.41
N VAL A 44 -14.66 -15.09 18.28
CA VAL A 44 -15.04 -16.49 18.17
C VAL A 44 -16.53 -16.56 18.47
N ALA A 45 -17.33 -17.06 17.55
CA ALA A 45 -18.78 -17.18 17.75
C ALA A 45 -19.10 -17.89 19.08
N LYS A 46 -20.16 -17.50 19.78
CA LYS A 46 -20.56 -18.09 21.09
C LYS A 46 -19.52 -17.93 22.20
N MET A 47 -18.47 -17.13 22.02
CA MET A 47 -17.48 -16.81 23.06
C MET A 47 -17.74 -15.38 23.54
N MET A 48 -18.78 -15.24 24.35
CA MET A 48 -19.25 -13.94 24.86
C MET A 48 -18.40 -13.42 26.02
N ASP A 49 -17.75 -14.34 26.75
CA ASP A 49 -16.81 -14.02 27.81
C ASP A 49 -15.51 -13.46 27.19
N LYS A 50 -15.20 -12.22 27.54
CA LYS A 50 -14.05 -11.47 26.99
C LYS A 50 -12.71 -12.05 27.44
N ASP A 51 -12.61 -12.59 28.65
CA ASP A 51 -11.37 -13.16 29.18
C ASP A 51 -11.08 -14.51 28.51
N MET A 52 -12.12 -15.31 28.27
CA MET A 52 -12.01 -16.54 27.48
C MET A 52 -11.61 -16.25 26.03
N LEU A 53 -12.13 -15.16 25.44
CA LEU A 53 -11.73 -14.71 24.11
C LEU A 53 -10.29 -14.19 24.08
N ALA A 54 -9.87 -13.46 25.10
CA ALA A 54 -8.50 -13.00 25.27
C ALA A 54 -7.53 -14.17 25.37
N GLU A 55 -7.82 -15.18 26.18
CA GLU A 55 -6.99 -16.37 26.32
C GLU A 55 -6.91 -17.17 25.01
N THR A 56 -8.02 -17.26 24.28
CA THR A 56 -8.03 -17.88 22.95
C THR A 56 -7.15 -17.12 21.96
N LYS A 57 -7.20 -15.78 21.96
CA LYS A 57 -6.30 -14.93 21.16
C LYS A 57 -4.84 -15.15 21.55
N ALA A 58 -4.54 -15.14 22.84
CA ALA A 58 -3.20 -15.35 23.38
C ALA A 58 -2.63 -16.72 22.98
N ALA A 59 -3.44 -17.78 23.00
CA ALA A 59 -3.01 -19.10 22.54
C ALA A 59 -2.64 -19.12 21.04
N VAL A 60 -3.35 -18.36 20.19
CA VAL A 60 -2.97 -18.21 18.77
C VAL A 60 -1.71 -17.36 18.63
N GLU A 61 -1.56 -16.29 19.42
CA GLU A 61 -0.36 -15.46 19.43
C GLU A 61 0.89 -16.28 19.80
N VAL A 62 0.80 -17.11 20.84
CA VAL A 62 1.87 -18.05 21.22
C VAL A 62 2.18 -19.01 20.07
N ALA A 63 1.16 -19.50 19.38
CA ALA A 63 1.37 -20.41 18.26
C ALA A 63 2.12 -19.77 17.08
N ILE A 64 1.81 -18.51 16.75
CA ILE A 64 2.52 -17.76 15.70
C ILE A 64 3.94 -17.39 16.17
N ALA A 65 4.08 -16.89 17.41
CA ALA A 65 5.37 -16.47 17.95
C ALA A 65 6.37 -17.63 18.08
N ASN A 66 5.91 -18.80 18.49
CA ASN A 66 6.78 -19.95 18.72
C ASN A 66 6.81 -20.92 17.52
N GLY A 67 6.01 -20.67 16.47
CA GLY A 67 5.88 -21.59 15.33
C GLY A 67 5.27 -22.94 15.69
N THR A 68 4.42 -23.01 16.72
CA THR A 68 3.83 -24.29 17.16
C THR A 68 2.59 -24.65 16.36
N GLY A 69 2.42 -25.94 16.06
CA GLY A 69 1.28 -26.45 15.31
C GLY A 69 0.02 -26.74 16.14
N TRP A 70 -0.99 -27.26 15.44
CA TRP A 70 -2.32 -27.60 15.98
C TRP A 70 -2.31 -28.39 17.30
N HIS A 71 -1.45 -29.41 17.43
CA HIS A 71 -1.44 -30.28 18.60
C HIS A 71 -1.05 -29.55 19.88
N THR A 72 -0.06 -28.65 19.82
CA THR A 72 0.37 -27.83 20.97
C THR A 72 -0.73 -26.85 21.36
N PHE A 73 -1.30 -26.14 20.38
CA PHE A 73 -2.42 -25.24 20.60
C PHE A 73 -3.62 -25.96 21.25
N GLN A 74 -3.96 -27.15 20.75
CA GLN A 74 -5.04 -27.96 21.30
C GLN A 74 -4.75 -28.39 22.75
N LYS A 75 -3.53 -28.85 23.04
CA LYS A 75 -3.13 -29.31 24.38
C LYS A 75 -3.20 -28.17 25.41
N GLN A 76 -2.87 -26.95 25.00
CA GLN A 76 -2.95 -25.76 25.86
C GLN A 76 -4.39 -25.29 26.08
N LEU A 77 -5.13 -25.05 24.99
CA LEU A 77 -6.39 -24.31 25.08
C LEU A 77 -7.60 -25.20 25.41
N LYS A 78 -7.61 -26.47 25.00
CA LYS A 78 -8.77 -27.35 25.23
C LYS A 78 -9.09 -27.54 26.73
N PRO A 79 -8.13 -27.87 27.62
CA PRO A 79 -8.42 -28.03 29.05
C PRO A 79 -8.98 -26.75 29.68
N TYR A 80 -8.41 -25.59 29.31
CA TYR A 80 -8.89 -24.28 29.77
C TYR A 80 -10.35 -24.04 29.39
N LEU A 81 -10.70 -24.23 28.11
CA LEU A 81 -12.08 -24.03 27.63
C LEU A 81 -13.07 -24.99 28.27
N MET A 82 -12.66 -26.24 28.52
CA MET A 82 -13.48 -27.21 29.25
C MET A 82 -13.72 -26.78 30.70
N ALA A 83 -12.68 -26.33 31.40
CA ALA A 83 -12.79 -25.84 32.77
C ALA A 83 -13.67 -24.57 32.88
N ARG A 84 -13.70 -23.74 31.83
CA ARG A 84 -14.60 -22.57 31.70
C ARG A 84 -16.02 -22.93 31.25
N GLY A 85 -16.36 -24.22 31.09
CA GLY A 85 -17.68 -24.68 30.68
C GLY A 85 -18.00 -24.46 29.20
N TRP A 86 -17.01 -24.14 28.36
CA TRP A 86 -17.19 -23.86 26.94
C TRP A 86 -16.94 -25.11 26.08
N TRP A 87 -17.58 -26.24 26.38
CA TRP A 87 -17.40 -27.48 25.61
C TRP A 87 -18.70 -28.26 25.44
N GLY A 88 -18.89 -28.85 24.26
CA GLY A 88 -20.09 -29.62 23.94
C GLY A 88 -21.26 -28.74 23.50
N GLU A 89 -22.47 -29.17 23.84
CA GLU A 89 -23.71 -28.47 23.56
C GLU A 89 -24.20 -27.71 24.78
N SER A 90 -24.83 -26.58 24.55
CA SER A 90 -25.38 -25.72 25.60
C SER A 90 -26.58 -24.96 25.05
N VAL A 91 -27.46 -24.50 25.93
CA VAL A 91 -28.56 -23.60 25.56
C VAL A 91 -28.12 -22.17 25.85
N MET A 92 -28.21 -21.30 24.85
CA MET A 92 -27.91 -19.88 25.00
C MET A 92 -29.07 -19.05 24.45
N LEU A 93 -29.36 -17.91 25.10
CA LEU A 93 -30.25 -16.90 24.55
C LEU A 93 -29.50 -16.10 23.48
N ASP A 94 -30.10 -15.98 22.31
CA ASP A 94 -29.56 -15.12 21.26
C ASP A 94 -29.83 -13.65 21.61
N PRO A 95 -28.79 -12.78 21.67
CA PRO A 95 -28.97 -11.38 22.04
C PRO A 95 -29.87 -10.56 21.09
N VAL A 96 -30.10 -11.02 19.86
CA VAL A 96 -30.89 -10.27 18.87
C VAL A 96 -32.39 -10.53 19.02
N ASP A 97 -32.81 -11.78 19.22
CA ASP A 97 -34.23 -12.16 19.27
C ASP A 97 -34.68 -12.68 20.65
N GLY A 98 -33.75 -12.85 21.60
CA GLY A 98 -34.02 -13.36 22.94
C GLY A 98 -34.36 -14.85 23.00
N ALA A 99 -34.32 -15.58 21.87
CA ALA A 99 -34.74 -16.97 21.81
C ALA A 99 -33.67 -17.92 22.36
N ALA A 100 -34.10 -18.92 23.12
CA ALA A 100 -33.24 -20.01 23.58
C ALA A 100 -32.89 -20.93 22.40
N LYS A 101 -31.59 -21.08 22.12
CA LYS A 101 -31.08 -21.91 21.04
C LYS A 101 -30.09 -22.93 21.59
N THR A 102 -30.25 -24.19 21.20
CA THR A 102 -29.22 -25.22 21.41
C THR A 102 -28.05 -24.93 20.48
N VAL A 103 -26.89 -24.66 21.06
CA VAL A 103 -25.68 -24.26 20.35
C VAL A 103 -24.53 -25.21 20.66
N ARG A 104 -23.65 -25.41 19.69
CA ARG A 104 -22.38 -26.10 19.89
C ARG A 104 -21.32 -25.09 20.35
N LEU A 105 -20.86 -25.22 21.59
CA LEU A 105 -19.71 -24.48 22.13
C LEU A 105 -18.42 -25.10 21.59
N GLY A 106 -17.48 -25.49 22.45
CA GLY A 106 -16.25 -26.15 22.03
C GLY A 106 -16.45 -27.57 21.50
N SER A 107 -15.66 -27.95 20.51
CA SER A 107 -15.39 -29.34 20.13
C SER A 107 -14.01 -29.39 19.47
N THR A 108 -13.36 -30.56 19.40
CA THR A 108 -12.04 -30.67 18.77
C THR A 108 -12.03 -30.16 17.33
N ARG A 109 -13.09 -30.50 16.56
CA ARG A 109 -13.26 -30.03 15.17
C ARG A 109 -13.39 -28.51 15.11
N ARG A 110 -14.20 -27.92 15.99
CA ARG A 110 -14.41 -26.47 16.00
C ARG A 110 -13.17 -25.71 16.46
N LEU A 111 -12.47 -26.24 17.47
CA LEU A 111 -11.20 -25.70 17.95
C LEU A 111 -10.15 -25.71 16.82
N ARG A 112 -10.15 -26.75 15.97
CA ARG A 112 -9.33 -26.82 14.75
C ARG A 112 -9.68 -25.71 13.78
N THR A 113 -10.96 -25.47 13.52
CA THR A 113 -11.39 -24.34 12.67
C THR A 113 -10.93 -23.00 13.23
N ILE A 114 -11.07 -22.77 14.54
CA ILE A 114 -10.63 -21.52 15.19
C ILE A 114 -9.13 -21.31 15.01
N PHE A 115 -8.33 -22.35 15.26
CA PHE A 115 -6.89 -22.32 15.08
C PHE A 115 -6.52 -21.99 13.62
N HIS A 116 -6.96 -22.81 12.67
CA HIS A 116 -6.59 -22.66 11.27
C HIS A 116 -7.05 -21.32 10.70
N THR A 117 -8.30 -20.90 10.96
CA THR A 117 -8.80 -19.64 10.41
C THR A 117 -7.99 -18.45 10.91
N ASN A 118 -7.73 -18.33 12.20
CA ASN A 118 -6.95 -17.22 12.74
C ASN A 118 -5.47 -17.28 12.32
N PHE A 119 -4.88 -18.48 12.30
CA PHE A 119 -3.50 -18.67 11.88
C PHE A 119 -3.28 -18.32 10.40
N HIS A 120 -4.11 -18.85 9.50
CA HIS A 120 -3.97 -18.60 8.06
C HIS A 120 -4.30 -17.16 7.67
N THR A 121 -5.32 -16.53 8.27
CA THR A 121 -5.64 -15.12 8.00
C THR A 121 -4.54 -14.19 8.51
N ALA A 122 -3.91 -14.50 9.65
CA ALA A 122 -2.75 -13.75 10.14
C ALA A 122 -1.55 -13.86 9.19
N HIS A 123 -1.22 -15.06 8.72
CA HIS A 123 -0.15 -15.23 7.73
C HIS A 123 -0.48 -14.62 6.36
N ALA A 124 -1.76 -14.60 5.97
CA ALA A 124 -2.20 -13.88 4.77
C ALA A 124 -1.96 -12.38 4.91
N ALA A 125 -2.30 -11.79 6.07
CA ALA A 125 -2.01 -10.38 6.34
C ALA A 125 -0.51 -10.09 6.32
N GLY A 126 0.32 -10.95 6.95
CA GLY A 126 1.77 -10.82 6.90
C GLY A 126 2.33 -10.94 5.48
N ARG A 127 1.76 -11.84 4.66
CA ARG A 127 2.08 -11.94 3.23
C ARG A 127 1.73 -10.65 2.49
N TRP A 128 0.56 -10.08 2.72
CA TRP A 128 0.14 -8.83 2.08
C TRP A 128 1.09 -7.67 2.40
N VAL A 129 1.58 -7.54 3.63
CA VAL A 129 2.60 -6.53 3.98
C VAL A 129 3.87 -6.71 3.15
N ARG A 130 4.36 -7.94 3.01
CA ARG A 130 5.52 -8.24 2.15
C ARG A 130 5.24 -7.99 0.67
N VAL A 131 4.01 -8.22 0.23
CA VAL A 131 3.57 -7.90 -1.13
C VAL A 131 3.66 -6.41 -1.38
N GLN A 132 3.08 -5.61 -0.49
CA GLN A 132 3.10 -4.15 -0.61
C GLN A 132 4.52 -3.58 -0.57
N ALA A 133 5.42 -4.18 0.22
CA ALA A 133 6.81 -3.75 0.30
C ALA A 133 7.64 -4.07 -0.96
N ALA A 134 7.30 -5.13 -1.70
CA ALA A 134 8.07 -5.60 -2.85
C ALA A 134 7.42 -5.30 -4.21
N LYS A 135 6.26 -4.63 -4.23
CA LYS A 135 5.45 -4.45 -5.44
C LYS A 135 6.12 -3.66 -6.56
N GLU A 136 7.15 -2.87 -6.27
CA GLU A 136 7.92 -2.16 -7.31
C GLU A 136 8.78 -3.13 -8.13
N GLU A 137 9.38 -4.13 -7.47
CA GLU A 137 10.21 -5.15 -8.10
C GLU A 137 9.40 -6.35 -8.61
N LEU A 138 8.33 -6.68 -7.90
CA LEU A 138 7.44 -7.82 -8.18
C LEU A 138 5.98 -7.35 -8.29
N PRO A 139 5.63 -6.60 -9.36
CA PRO A 139 4.34 -5.91 -9.47
C PRO A 139 3.14 -6.82 -9.74
N TYR A 140 3.32 -8.13 -9.93
CA TYR A 140 2.24 -9.06 -10.24
C TYR A 140 2.05 -10.12 -9.15
N LEU A 141 0.80 -10.54 -8.96
CA LEU A 141 0.43 -11.68 -8.15
C LEU A 141 -0.16 -12.78 -9.03
N LYS A 142 0.28 -14.02 -8.84
CA LYS A 142 -0.37 -15.22 -9.38
C LYS A 142 -1.12 -15.95 -8.27
N TYR A 143 -2.39 -16.24 -8.51
CA TYR A 143 -3.20 -17.05 -7.62
C TYR A 143 -2.88 -18.55 -7.81
N LEU A 144 -2.58 -19.23 -6.71
CA LEU A 144 -2.13 -20.61 -6.71
C LEU A 144 -3.26 -21.63 -6.44
N PRO A 145 -3.16 -22.83 -7.05
CA PRO A 145 -3.99 -23.97 -6.68
C PRO A 145 -3.91 -24.30 -5.19
N SER A 146 -5.05 -24.71 -4.60
CA SER A 146 -5.07 -25.18 -3.20
C SER A 146 -4.24 -26.44 -3.02
N VAL A 147 -3.48 -26.51 -1.92
CA VAL A 147 -2.77 -27.73 -1.49
C VAL A 147 -3.63 -28.64 -0.60
N ALA A 148 -4.90 -28.29 -0.37
CA ALA A 148 -5.83 -29.14 0.36
C ALA A 148 -6.06 -30.48 -0.36
N GLY A 149 -6.25 -31.56 0.41
CA GLY A 149 -6.60 -32.87 -0.13
C GLY A 149 -7.93 -32.84 -0.89
N GLU A 150 -8.93 -32.14 -0.32
CA GLU A 150 -10.20 -31.84 -0.99
C GLU A 150 -10.20 -30.36 -1.42
N ARG A 151 -9.93 -30.12 -2.71
CA ARG A 151 -9.92 -28.77 -3.29
C ARG A 151 -11.34 -28.34 -3.60
N ARG A 152 -11.71 -27.09 -3.30
CA ARG A 152 -12.99 -26.55 -3.74
C ARG A 152 -12.98 -26.31 -5.24
N GLU A 153 -13.93 -26.93 -5.93
CA GLU A 153 -14.15 -26.72 -7.37
C GLU A 153 -14.41 -25.24 -7.68
N ALA A 154 -15.18 -24.56 -6.83
CA ALA A 154 -15.57 -23.17 -7.06
C ALA A 154 -14.35 -22.23 -7.18
N HIS A 155 -13.29 -22.45 -6.40
CA HIS A 155 -12.08 -21.63 -6.40
C HIS A 155 -11.16 -21.90 -7.61
N LYS A 156 -11.35 -23.00 -8.35
CA LYS A 156 -10.47 -23.34 -9.49
C LYS A 156 -10.45 -22.27 -10.58
N ARG A 157 -11.53 -21.48 -10.67
CA ARG A 157 -11.63 -20.32 -11.57
C ARG A 157 -10.52 -19.27 -11.36
N TYR A 158 -9.98 -19.18 -10.14
CA TYR A 158 -8.90 -18.25 -9.83
C TYR A 158 -7.52 -18.84 -10.12
N TYR A 159 -7.39 -20.14 -10.33
CA TYR A 159 -6.07 -20.74 -10.47
C TYR A 159 -5.36 -20.18 -11.70
N ASN A 160 -4.10 -19.79 -11.52
CA ASN A 160 -3.27 -19.16 -12.54
C ASN A 160 -3.74 -17.78 -13.01
N LEU A 161 -4.72 -17.17 -12.34
CA LEU A 161 -5.02 -15.76 -12.52
C LEU A 161 -3.79 -14.93 -12.13
N ILE A 162 -3.27 -14.14 -13.08
CA ILE A 162 -2.16 -13.22 -12.84
C ILE A 162 -2.65 -11.80 -13.03
N LEU A 163 -2.58 -11.00 -11.96
CA LEU A 163 -3.02 -9.61 -11.95
C LEU A 163 -1.97 -8.72 -11.28
N PRO A 164 -1.89 -7.43 -11.64
CA PRO A 164 -1.10 -6.46 -10.88
C PRO A 164 -1.46 -6.48 -9.39
N VAL A 165 -0.50 -6.20 -8.50
CA VAL A 165 -0.71 -6.12 -7.05
C VAL A 165 -1.84 -5.14 -6.68
N GLU A 166 -1.95 -4.04 -7.43
CA GLU A 166 -2.95 -2.99 -7.22
C GLU A 166 -4.33 -3.32 -7.81
N HIS A 167 -4.49 -4.48 -8.46
CA HIS A 167 -5.76 -4.82 -9.07
C HIS A 167 -6.86 -5.00 -8.00
N GLU A 168 -7.98 -4.30 -8.19
CA GLU A 168 -9.08 -4.19 -7.21
C GLU A 168 -9.65 -5.55 -6.76
N LEU A 169 -9.60 -6.57 -7.60
CA LEU A 169 -10.03 -7.94 -7.24
C LEU A 169 -9.30 -8.49 -6.01
N TRP A 170 -8.04 -8.13 -5.77
CA TRP A 170 -7.32 -8.58 -4.58
C TRP A 170 -7.95 -8.09 -3.29
N LYS A 171 -8.76 -7.03 -3.32
CA LYS A 171 -9.53 -6.59 -2.15
C LYS A 171 -10.58 -7.60 -1.72
N GLN A 172 -10.95 -8.56 -2.57
CA GLN A 172 -12.03 -9.51 -2.30
C GLN A 172 -11.60 -10.98 -2.41
N ILE A 173 -10.60 -11.29 -3.25
CA ILE A 173 -10.20 -12.67 -3.55
C ILE A 173 -8.86 -13.10 -2.93
N PHE A 174 -8.20 -12.23 -2.16
CA PHE A 174 -6.91 -12.54 -1.56
C PHE A 174 -7.05 -13.66 -0.51
N PRO A 175 -6.46 -14.85 -0.73
CA PRO A 175 -6.68 -16.00 0.14
C PRO A 175 -6.29 -15.77 1.60
N PRO A 176 -6.97 -16.46 2.56
CA PRO A 176 -7.96 -17.51 2.35
C PRO A 176 -9.37 -16.99 1.98
N ASN A 177 -10.07 -17.72 1.11
CA ASN A 177 -11.41 -17.36 0.60
C ASN A 177 -12.58 -18.11 1.30
N GLY A 178 -12.28 -18.80 2.41
CA GLY A 178 -13.26 -19.55 3.20
C GLY A 178 -12.61 -20.44 4.25
N TYR A 179 -13.39 -21.01 5.16
CA TYR A 179 -12.91 -21.88 6.25
C TYR A 179 -12.11 -23.08 5.75
N GLY A 180 -10.84 -23.24 6.15
CA GLY A 180 -10.01 -24.36 5.68
C GLY A 180 -9.51 -24.23 4.23
N CYS A 181 -9.62 -23.04 3.62
CA CYS A 181 -8.99 -22.76 2.34
C CYS A 181 -7.45 -22.78 2.49
N LEU A 182 -6.77 -23.50 1.59
CA LEU A 182 -5.30 -23.55 1.50
C LEU A 182 -4.81 -23.06 0.12
N CYS A 183 -5.58 -22.19 -0.54
CA CYS A 183 -5.10 -21.41 -1.67
C CYS A 183 -4.07 -20.38 -1.19
N GLY A 184 -3.23 -19.90 -2.10
CA GLY A 184 -2.25 -18.85 -1.83
C GLY A 184 -1.97 -17.99 -3.05
N VAL A 185 -1.04 -17.07 -2.90
CA VAL A 185 -0.54 -16.23 -4.00
C VAL A 185 0.99 -16.19 -3.99
N ILE A 186 1.59 -16.01 -5.15
CA ILE A 186 3.03 -15.70 -5.29
C ILE A 186 3.21 -14.38 -6.02
N GLN A 187 4.27 -13.66 -5.67
CA GLN A 187 4.69 -12.45 -6.35
C GLN A 187 5.59 -12.78 -7.53
N LEU A 188 5.45 -12.03 -8.61
CA LEU A 188 6.17 -12.23 -9.86
C LEU A 188 6.64 -10.88 -10.39
N SER A 189 7.86 -10.84 -10.91
CA SER A 189 8.28 -9.82 -11.87
C SER A 189 7.48 -9.97 -13.17
N GLU A 190 7.42 -8.90 -13.97
CA GLU A 190 6.73 -8.95 -15.28
C GLU A 190 7.25 -10.08 -16.18
N LYS A 191 8.57 -10.27 -16.24
CA LYS A 191 9.20 -11.35 -17.01
C LYS A 191 8.75 -12.74 -16.54
N GLN A 192 8.67 -12.94 -15.22
CA GLN A 192 8.21 -14.20 -14.65
C GLN A 192 6.72 -14.41 -14.91
N ALA A 193 5.90 -13.37 -14.75
CA ALA A 193 4.47 -13.41 -15.02
C ALA A 193 4.15 -13.79 -16.47
N LEU A 194 4.86 -13.22 -17.44
CA LEU A 194 4.73 -13.58 -18.85
C LEU A 194 5.15 -15.02 -19.14
N ARG A 195 6.23 -15.49 -18.51
CA ARG A 195 6.67 -16.89 -18.65
C ARG A 195 5.64 -17.85 -18.07
N GLU A 196 5.21 -17.62 -16.83
CA GLU A 196 4.20 -18.43 -16.14
C GLU A 196 2.89 -18.47 -16.95
N ARG A 197 2.45 -17.34 -17.48
CA ARG A 197 1.27 -17.26 -18.36
C ARG A 197 1.38 -18.22 -19.55
N ARG A 198 2.51 -18.18 -20.27
CA ARG A 198 2.74 -19.03 -21.45
C ARG A 198 2.78 -20.50 -21.08
N GLU A 199 3.43 -20.85 -19.97
CA GLU A 199 3.48 -22.22 -19.46
C GLU A 199 2.11 -22.74 -19.05
N ASP A 200 1.30 -21.93 -18.36
CA ASP A 200 -0.05 -22.33 -17.94
C ASP A 200 -0.97 -22.53 -19.15
N ILE A 201 -0.92 -21.61 -20.14
CA ILE A 201 -1.65 -21.76 -21.41
C ILE A 201 -1.20 -23.03 -22.13
N GLY A 202 0.11 -23.28 -22.23
CA GLY A 202 0.62 -24.49 -22.87
C GLY A 202 0.16 -25.79 -22.20
N LYS A 203 0.03 -25.78 -20.86
CA LYS A 203 -0.45 -26.94 -20.08
C LYS A 203 -1.95 -27.16 -20.20
N ASN A 204 -2.75 -26.09 -20.23
CA ASN A 204 -4.21 -26.20 -20.34
C ASN A 204 -4.81 -25.02 -21.14
N PRO A 205 -4.75 -25.06 -22.48
CA PRO A 205 -5.20 -23.96 -23.32
C PRO A 205 -6.69 -23.62 -23.12
N ALA A 206 -7.52 -24.63 -22.86
CA ALA A 206 -8.97 -24.48 -22.69
C ALA A 206 -9.37 -23.72 -21.41
N ALA A 207 -8.45 -23.54 -20.45
CA ALA A 207 -8.70 -22.74 -19.26
C ALA A 207 -8.55 -21.22 -19.49
N PHE A 208 -8.13 -20.79 -20.68
CA PHE A 208 -7.88 -19.39 -21.01
C PHE A 208 -8.79 -18.93 -22.15
N THR A 209 -9.20 -17.67 -22.08
CA THR A 209 -9.98 -17.04 -23.14
C THR A 209 -9.12 -16.77 -24.38
N PRO A 210 -9.71 -16.67 -25.58
CA PRO A 210 -8.96 -16.30 -26.79
C PRO A 210 -8.19 -14.98 -26.65
N GLU A 211 -8.77 -13.98 -25.95
CA GLU A 211 -8.12 -12.69 -25.67
C GLU A 211 -6.87 -12.87 -24.80
N GLN A 212 -6.94 -13.66 -23.71
CA GLN A 212 -5.79 -13.93 -22.86
C GLN A 212 -4.66 -14.65 -23.59
N ILE A 213 -5.02 -15.61 -24.46
CA ILE A 213 -4.05 -16.34 -25.28
C ILE A 213 -3.34 -15.38 -26.24
N GLU A 214 -4.09 -14.48 -26.88
CA GLU A 214 -3.53 -13.49 -27.80
C GLU A 214 -2.69 -12.43 -27.07
N ASN A 215 -3.18 -11.89 -25.96
CA ASN A 215 -2.43 -10.97 -25.10
C ASN A 215 -1.10 -11.58 -24.64
N SER A 216 -1.09 -12.85 -24.25
CA SER A 216 0.14 -13.57 -23.87
C SER A 216 1.18 -13.63 -25.00
N LYS A 217 0.74 -13.80 -26.26
CA LYS A 217 1.65 -13.76 -27.43
C LYS A 217 2.22 -12.36 -27.64
N GLN A 218 1.40 -11.33 -27.41
CA GLN A 218 1.80 -9.92 -27.50
C GLN A 218 2.58 -9.41 -26.27
N GLY A 219 2.84 -10.28 -25.28
CA GLY A 219 3.55 -9.89 -24.07
C GLY A 219 2.73 -9.05 -23.09
N ARG A 220 1.40 -9.12 -23.15
CA ARG A 220 0.47 -8.39 -22.28
C ARG A 220 -0.13 -9.31 -21.20
N LEU A 221 -0.38 -8.74 -20.02
CA LEU A 221 -0.93 -9.43 -18.85
C LEU A 221 -2.32 -8.91 -18.44
N ASP A 222 -3.07 -8.30 -19.37
CA ASP A 222 -4.42 -7.76 -19.13
C ASP A 222 -5.45 -8.91 -18.99
N ASP A 223 -5.49 -9.51 -17.80
CA ASP A 223 -6.50 -10.47 -17.42
C ASP A 223 -7.78 -9.77 -16.97
N LYS A 224 -8.88 -10.07 -17.64
CA LYS A 224 -10.24 -9.67 -17.23
C LYS A 224 -11.03 -10.92 -16.83
N PRO A 225 -10.84 -11.43 -15.61
CA PRO A 225 -11.53 -12.64 -15.20
C PRO A 225 -13.03 -12.37 -15.07
N ASP A 226 -13.84 -13.23 -15.68
CA ASP A 226 -15.29 -13.21 -15.48
C ASP A 226 -15.64 -13.78 -14.10
N ILE A 227 -15.79 -12.87 -13.13
CA ILE A 227 -16.12 -13.21 -11.75
C ILE A 227 -17.58 -12.88 -11.52
N LYS A 228 -18.40 -13.93 -11.40
CA LYS A 228 -19.80 -13.80 -11.02
C LYS A 228 -19.90 -13.22 -9.61
N MET A 229 -20.48 -12.02 -9.51
CA MET A 229 -20.78 -11.36 -8.24
C MET A 229 -22.21 -11.70 -7.79
N VAL A 230 -22.43 -11.80 -6.49
CA VAL A 230 -23.75 -12.04 -5.88
C VAL A 230 -23.98 -11.08 -4.71
N GLU A 231 -25.25 -10.82 -4.41
CA GLU A 231 -25.64 -10.14 -3.18
C GLU A 231 -25.66 -11.14 -2.03
N ALA A 232 -24.91 -10.83 -0.97
CA ALA A 232 -24.92 -11.56 0.29
C ALA A 232 -25.59 -10.67 1.35
N VAL A 233 -26.59 -11.23 2.04
CA VAL A 233 -27.29 -10.54 3.12
C VAL A 233 -26.75 -11.02 4.45
N ASN A 234 -26.35 -10.09 5.32
CA ASN A 234 -26.05 -10.41 6.71
C ASN A 234 -27.38 -10.69 7.45
N PRO A 235 -27.63 -11.92 7.92
CA PRO A 235 -28.89 -12.27 8.57
C PRO A 235 -29.09 -11.62 9.95
N ARG A 236 -28.05 -10.98 10.52
CA ARG A 236 -28.12 -10.32 11.83
C ARG A 236 -28.49 -8.85 11.72
N THR A 237 -28.01 -8.18 10.68
CA THR A 237 -28.14 -6.73 10.51
C THR A 237 -29.01 -6.34 9.32
N GLY A 238 -29.31 -7.28 8.42
CA GLY A 238 -29.98 -7.00 7.14
C GLY A 238 -29.07 -6.36 6.09
N GLN A 239 -27.80 -6.10 6.42
CA GLN A 239 -26.85 -5.46 5.50
C GLN A 239 -26.64 -6.31 4.24
N VAL A 240 -26.78 -5.69 3.06
CA VAL A 240 -26.55 -6.33 1.76
C VAL A 240 -25.19 -5.88 1.22
N VAL A 241 -24.38 -6.84 0.77
CA VAL A 241 -23.05 -6.60 0.21
C VAL A 241 -22.86 -7.41 -1.07
N ARG A 242 -22.11 -6.87 -2.03
CA ARG A 242 -21.82 -7.56 -3.29
C ARG A 242 -20.44 -8.21 -3.20
N ILE A 243 -20.38 -9.53 -3.32
CA ILE A 243 -19.15 -10.33 -3.20
C ILE A 243 -19.04 -11.36 -4.33
N PRO A 244 -17.87 -11.93 -4.61
CA PRO A 244 -17.74 -13.04 -5.56
C PRO A 244 -18.54 -14.25 -5.08
N ALA A 245 -19.27 -14.90 -5.99
CA ALA A 245 -20.22 -15.97 -5.69
C ALA A 245 -19.61 -17.18 -4.95
N ASP A 246 -18.31 -17.38 -5.12
CA ASP A 246 -17.57 -18.52 -4.61
C ASP A 246 -16.70 -18.19 -3.39
N ILE A 247 -16.82 -16.99 -2.83
CA ILE A 247 -16.13 -16.58 -1.60
C ILE A 247 -17.12 -16.51 -0.45
N THR A 248 -16.73 -17.09 0.69
CA THR A 248 -17.53 -16.98 1.92
C THR A 248 -17.52 -15.53 2.41
N PRO A 249 -18.65 -14.90 2.77
CA PRO A 249 -18.70 -13.49 3.12
C PRO A 249 -17.67 -13.04 4.18
N SER A 250 -17.45 -13.80 5.25
CA SER A 250 -16.41 -13.50 6.26
C SER A 250 -14.97 -13.42 5.72
N PHE A 251 -14.74 -13.88 4.49
CA PHE A 251 -13.44 -13.93 3.82
C PHE A 251 -13.38 -13.07 2.55
N ALA A 252 -14.49 -12.41 2.16
CA ALA A 252 -14.54 -11.55 0.98
C ALA A 252 -13.95 -10.16 1.27
N HIS A 253 -12.72 -10.14 1.78
CA HIS A 253 -11.91 -8.96 2.02
C HIS A 253 -10.42 -9.33 1.95
N ASN A 254 -9.54 -8.36 1.74
CA ASN A 254 -8.11 -8.59 1.90
C ASN A 254 -7.74 -8.59 3.39
N HIS A 255 -7.32 -9.75 3.89
CA HIS A 255 -6.96 -9.95 5.31
C HIS A 255 -5.85 -9.00 5.79
N GLY A 256 -4.98 -8.52 4.89
CA GLY A 256 -3.90 -7.59 5.21
C GLY A 256 -4.26 -6.12 5.07
N ASP A 257 -5.40 -5.77 4.46
CA ASP A 257 -5.82 -4.39 4.25
C ASP A 257 -6.56 -3.83 5.47
N ARG A 258 -5.84 -3.75 6.59
CA ARG A 258 -6.38 -3.23 7.85
C ARG A 258 -6.74 -1.74 7.76
N LEU A 259 -6.00 -0.97 6.98
CA LEU A 259 -6.26 0.46 6.82
C LEU A 259 -7.53 0.70 6.00
N GLY A 260 -7.69 0.00 4.87
CA GLY A 260 -8.93 0.02 4.09
C GLY A 260 -10.13 -0.45 4.90
N ALA A 261 -9.96 -1.50 5.72
CA ALA A 261 -11.00 -1.94 6.66
C ALA A 261 -11.41 -0.83 7.66
N LEU A 262 -10.45 -0.12 8.25
CA LEU A 262 -10.76 0.99 9.17
C LEU A 262 -11.46 2.14 8.45
N GLN A 263 -11.04 2.50 7.24
CA GLN A 263 -11.69 3.52 6.42
C GLN A 263 -13.13 3.13 6.09
N ALA A 264 -13.36 1.86 5.72
CA ALA A 264 -14.69 1.35 5.42
C ALA A 264 -15.60 1.32 6.65
N LEU A 265 -15.07 0.99 7.84
CA LEU A 265 -15.82 1.08 9.10
C LEU A 265 -16.17 2.52 9.48
N PHE A 266 -15.22 3.43 9.31
CA PHE A 266 -15.45 4.85 9.55
C PHE A 266 -16.52 5.40 8.60
N GLY A 267 -16.45 5.06 7.32
CA GLY A 267 -17.41 5.47 6.29
C GLY A 267 -18.82 4.94 6.54
N GLN A 268 -18.96 3.67 6.95
CA GLN A 268 -20.27 3.14 7.33
C GLN A 268 -20.94 3.93 8.46
N LYS A 269 -20.15 4.46 9.40
CA LYS A 269 -20.68 5.18 10.56
C LYS A 269 -20.87 6.68 10.32
N HIS A 270 -20.04 7.29 9.48
CA HIS A 270 -19.92 8.75 9.36
C HIS A 270 -20.13 9.29 7.93
N GLY A 271 -20.28 8.42 6.92
CA GLY A 271 -20.42 8.81 5.51
C GLY A 271 -19.08 9.03 4.80
N ASN A 272 -19.12 9.10 3.46
CA ASN A 272 -17.93 9.20 2.61
C ASN A 272 -17.20 10.55 2.78
N ASP A 273 -17.92 11.66 2.90
CA ASP A 273 -17.31 12.99 3.09
C ASP A 273 -16.43 13.05 4.34
N ALA A 274 -16.86 12.38 5.41
CA ALA A 274 -16.07 12.27 6.64
C ALA A 274 -14.80 11.43 6.42
N VAL A 275 -14.88 10.34 5.63
CA VAL A 275 -13.72 9.51 5.27
C VAL A 275 -12.71 10.34 4.47
N GLU A 276 -13.16 11.10 3.48
CA GLU A 276 -12.29 11.95 2.66
C GLU A 276 -11.58 12.99 3.52
N LYS A 277 -12.31 13.67 4.42
CA LYS A 277 -11.72 14.62 5.35
C LYS A 277 -10.69 13.97 6.28
N MET A 278 -11.01 12.81 6.86
CA MET A 278 -10.09 12.07 7.72
C MET A 278 -8.82 11.64 6.95
N ILE A 279 -8.96 11.19 5.70
CA ILE A 279 -7.83 10.86 4.83
C ILE A 279 -7.00 12.11 4.57
N ALA A 280 -7.61 13.24 4.20
CA ALA A 280 -6.91 14.50 3.97
C ALA A 280 -6.15 14.99 5.22
N GLU A 281 -6.77 14.91 6.41
CA GLU A 281 -6.13 15.25 7.69
C GLU A 281 -4.95 14.32 8.01
N ARG A 282 -5.09 13.01 7.76
CA ARG A 282 -4.00 12.03 7.91
C ARG A 282 -2.85 12.36 6.96
N GLU A 283 -3.12 12.58 5.68
CA GLU A 283 -2.09 12.90 4.69
C GLU A 283 -1.39 14.24 5.02
N ALA A 284 -2.16 15.24 5.46
CA ALA A 284 -1.60 16.50 5.96
C ALA A 284 -0.70 16.27 7.19
N TYR A 285 -1.14 15.45 8.15
CA TYR A 285 -0.32 15.08 9.31
C TYR A 285 0.97 14.35 8.91
N LEU A 286 0.88 13.35 8.03
CA LEU A 286 2.04 12.57 7.57
C LEU A 286 3.01 13.44 6.79
N SER A 287 2.53 14.28 5.88
CA SER A 287 3.38 15.22 5.13
C SER A 287 4.15 16.18 6.05
N GLY A 288 3.59 16.55 7.20
CA GLY A 288 4.27 17.35 8.23
C GLY A 288 5.20 16.56 9.16
N LYS A 289 5.28 15.24 9.02
CA LYS A 289 6.11 14.34 9.84
C LYS A 289 7.22 13.64 9.07
N VAL A 290 7.15 13.63 7.74
CA VAL A 290 8.22 13.11 6.88
C VAL A 290 9.33 14.16 6.79
N TYR A 291 10.30 14.06 7.70
CA TYR A 291 11.57 14.77 7.62
C TYR A 291 12.65 13.81 7.14
N PHE A 292 13.23 14.07 5.98
CA PHE A 292 14.40 13.32 5.52
C PHE A 292 15.65 14.02 6.06
N THR A 293 16.35 13.36 6.99
CA THR A 293 17.65 13.84 7.51
C THR A 293 18.73 13.61 6.47
N GLY A 294 19.59 14.61 6.23
CA GLY A 294 20.71 14.49 5.29
C GLY A 294 20.51 15.13 3.91
N LEU A 295 19.36 15.77 3.65
CA LEU A 295 19.12 16.56 2.45
C LEU A 295 19.22 18.06 2.73
N ASN A 296 19.83 18.81 1.82
CA ASN A 296 19.79 20.27 1.87
C ASN A 296 18.34 20.71 1.64
N THR A 297 17.73 21.32 2.64
CA THR A 297 16.34 21.77 2.56
C THR A 297 16.29 23.30 2.63
N VAL A 298 15.47 23.89 1.77
CA VAL A 298 15.28 25.34 1.67
C VAL A 298 13.80 25.65 1.82
N ASN A 299 13.53 26.73 2.55
CA ASN A 299 12.18 27.20 2.79
C ASN A 299 11.98 28.55 2.11
N LEU A 300 11.14 28.59 1.08
CA LEU A 300 10.85 29.79 0.30
C LEU A 300 9.41 30.26 0.63
N TYR A 301 9.29 31.18 1.60
CA TYR A 301 7.98 31.65 2.10
C TYR A 301 7.61 33.08 1.70
N LYS A 302 8.58 33.90 1.29
CA LYS A 302 8.35 35.32 0.99
C LYS A 302 7.98 35.50 -0.47
N ALA A 303 6.92 36.25 -0.73
CA ALA A 303 6.61 36.67 -2.10
C ALA A 303 7.77 37.55 -2.64
N PRO A 304 8.32 37.24 -3.81
CA PRO A 304 9.37 38.05 -4.40
C PRO A 304 8.81 39.39 -4.92
N PRO A 305 9.63 40.44 -5.08
CA PRO A 305 9.19 41.69 -5.66
C PRO A 305 8.95 41.49 -7.15
N GLU A 306 7.80 41.95 -7.66
CA GLU A 306 7.43 41.78 -9.08
C GLU A 306 8.49 42.28 -10.05
N LYS A 307 9.22 43.34 -9.68
CA LYS A 307 10.33 43.89 -10.46
C LYS A 307 11.47 42.88 -10.66
N GLU A 308 11.78 42.06 -9.66
CA GLU A 308 12.81 41.02 -9.78
C GLU A 308 12.31 39.82 -10.59
N VAL A 309 11.05 39.44 -10.42
CA VAL A 309 10.42 38.39 -11.25
C VAL A 309 10.48 38.80 -12.72
N ALA A 310 10.05 40.03 -13.06
CA ALA A 310 10.08 40.54 -14.42
C ALA A 310 11.49 40.65 -15.03
N ARG A 311 12.53 40.81 -14.19
CA ARG A 311 13.93 40.81 -14.62
C ARG A 311 14.40 39.40 -15.00
N LEU A 312 13.98 38.40 -14.22
CA LEU A 312 14.39 36.99 -14.38
C LEU A 312 13.54 36.22 -15.41
N ASP A 313 12.36 36.72 -15.76
CA ASP A 313 11.37 36.05 -16.64
C ASP A 313 11.78 35.97 -18.13
N LYS A 314 12.77 36.75 -18.57
CA LYS A 314 13.13 36.83 -20.00
C LYS A 314 14.22 35.83 -20.37
N ASP A 315 13.91 34.91 -21.28
CA ASP A 315 14.88 34.02 -21.92
C ASP A 315 15.36 34.52 -23.30
N ALA A 316 16.36 33.81 -23.85
CA ALA A 316 16.99 34.02 -25.15
C ALA A 316 16.02 34.19 -26.32
N SER A 317 14.91 33.48 -26.24
CA SER A 317 13.98 33.20 -27.33
C SER A 317 12.67 33.98 -27.17
N GLY A 318 12.55 34.80 -26.13
CA GLY A 318 11.35 35.58 -25.83
C GLY A 318 10.21 34.77 -25.20
N ASN A 319 10.47 33.55 -24.73
CA ASN A 319 9.47 32.75 -24.02
C ASN A 319 9.47 33.12 -22.53
N SER A 320 8.29 33.35 -21.96
CA SER A 320 8.14 33.61 -20.52
C SER A 320 8.29 32.32 -19.73
N ARG A 321 9.11 32.37 -18.68
CA ARG A 321 9.31 31.30 -17.69
C ARG A 321 8.96 31.80 -16.29
N ARG A 322 7.81 32.43 -16.18
CA ARG A 322 7.44 33.19 -14.98
C ARG A 322 7.53 32.40 -13.68
N HIS A 323 7.18 31.11 -13.70
CA HIS A 323 7.22 30.26 -12.49
C HIS A 323 8.65 29.94 -12.02
N GLU A 324 9.58 29.73 -12.97
CA GLU A 324 11.01 29.59 -12.68
C GLU A 324 11.56 30.92 -12.16
N ALA A 325 11.18 32.04 -12.78
CA ALA A 325 11.59 33.39 -12.37
C ALA A 325 11.08 33.78 -10.97
N GLU A 326 9.84 33.43 -10.63
CA GLU A 326 9.28 33.61 -9.28
C GLU A 326 10.07 32.81 -8.25
N THR A 327 10.36 31.53 -8.54
CA THR A 327 11.12 30.66 -7.64
C THR A 327 12.58 31.14 -7.50
N ALA A 328 13.20 31.56 -8.60
CA ALA A 328 14.53 32.15 -8.61
C ALA A 328 14.59 33.46 -7.81
N ALA A 329 13.57 34.31 -7.91
CA ALA A 329 13.49 35.53 -7.11
C ALA A 329 13.32 35.25 -5.61
N GLN A 330 12.55 34.21 -5.25
CA GLN A 330 12.45 33.74 -3.86
C GLN A 330 13.81 33.21 -3.37
N TRP A 331 14.53 32.47 -4.23
CA TRP A 331 15.87 31.97 -3.95
C TRP A 331 16.87 33.10 -3.67
N GLN A 332 16.89 34.15 -4.50
CA GLN A 332 17.73 35.34 -4.26
C GLN A 332 17.51 35.91 -2.86
N GLN A 333 16.25 36.06 -2.45
CA GLN A 333 15.92 36.58 -1.11
C GLN A 333 16.34 35.65 0.02
N ALA A 334 16.18 34.33 -0.15
CA ALA A 334 16.47 33.35 0.89
C ALA A 334 17.98 33.17 1.11
N HIS A 335 18.77 33.26 0.04
CA HIS A 335 20.21 33.01 0.07
C HIS A 335 21.06 34.29 0.03
N GLY A 336 20.44 35.47 -0.13
CA GLY A 336 21.17 36.74 -0.22
C GLY A 336 22.05 36.84 -1.47
N VAL A 337 21.72 36.11 -2.53
CA VAL A 337 22.48 36.04 -3.78
C VAL A 337 21.78 36.82 -4.88
N ARG A 338 22.54 37.23 -5.89
CA ARG A 338 22.00 37.80 -7.12
C ARG A 338 22.06 36.76 -8.23
N LEU A 339 20.92 36.45 -8.84
CA LEU A 339 20.81 35.58 -10.00
C LEU A 339 20.79 36.40 -11.29
N GLU A 340 21.49 35.89 -12.29
CA GLU A 340 21.46 36.39 -13.66
C GLU A 340 21.03 35.25 -14.61
N PRO A 341 20.13 35.49 -15.57
CA PRO A 341 19.81 34.50 -16.60
C PRO A 341 21.07 34.03 -17.34
N TYR A 342 21.19 32.73 -17.64
CA TYR A 342 22.45 32.14 -18.09
C TYR A 342 23.02 32.78 -19.38
N ASP A 343 22.31 32.76 -20.52
CA ASP A 343 22.43 33.76 -21.60
C ASP A 343 21.59 33.45 -22.86
N LEU A 344 21.33 34.53 -23.61
CA LEU A 344 20.26 34.75 -24.58
C LEU A 344 20.52 34.25 -26.02
N GLU A 345 21.56 33.44 -26.28
CA GLU A 345 22.09 33.31 -27.66
C GLU A 345 21.87 31.98 -28.41
N LYS A 346 21.56 30.84 -27.77
CA LYS A 346 21.16 29.58 -28.47
C LYS A 346 20.33 28.64 -27.59
N ALA A 347 19.33 28.00 -28.18
CA ALA A 347 18.40 27.09 -27.51
C ALA A 347 19.00 25.69 -27.20
N GLY A 348 18.82 25.23 -25.96
CA GLY A 348 18.96 23.83 -25.53
C GLY A 348 20.27 23.48 -24.80
N GLY A 349 20.14 22.81 -23.64
CA GLY A 349 21.27 22.14 -22.95
C GLY A 349 22.02 22.94 -21.89
N LYS A 350 21.56 24.14 -21.53
CA LYS A 350 22.19 25.04 -20.55
C LYS A 350 21.36 25.14 -19.25
N PRO A 351 21.97 25.52 -18.11
CA PRO A 351 21.25 25.80 -16.86
C PRO A 351 20.43 27.10 -16.96
N ASP A 352 19.44 27.28 -16.09
CA ASP A 352 18.53 28.42 -16.11
C ASP A 352 19.21 29.75 -15.74
N PHE A 353 19.96 29.75 -14.63
CA PHE A 353 20.59 30.97 -14.09
C PHE A 353 22.04 30.76 -13.66
N LEU A 354 22.71 31.87 -13.40
CA LEU A 354 24.03 31.99 -12.80
C LEU A 354 23.91 32.74 -11.48
N ILE A 355 24.67 32.33 -10.47
CA ILE A 355 24.84 33.09 -9.23
C ILE A 355 25.98 34.09 -9.44
N ALA A 356 25.65 35.38 -9.43
CA ALA A 356 26.63 36.44 -9.61
C ALA A 356 27.59 36.53 -8.43
N ASP A 357 28.88 36.52 -8.74
CA ASP A 357 29.98 36.71 -7.80
C ASP A 357 30.82 37.91 -8.26
N GLN A 358 31.03 38.88 -7.38
CA GLN A 358 31.76 40.11 -7.71
C GLN A 358 33.27 39.89 -7.79
N ASP A 359 33.77 38.85 -7.14
CA ASP A 359 35.20 38.56 -7.03
C ASP A 359 35.67 37.61 -8.15
N LEU A 360 34.74 37.00 -8.90
CA LEU A 360 35.02 36.03 -9.95
C LEU A 360 34.56 36.53 -11.33
N PRO A 361 35.28 36.17 -12.42
CA PRO A 361 34.78 36.39 -13.76
C PRO A 361 33.51 35.57 -14.00
N ARG A 362 32.59 36.09 -14.83
CA ARG A 362 31.29 35.45 -15.13
C ARG A 362 31.38 33.99 -15.59
N SER A 363 32.48 33.59 -16.22
CA SER A 363 32.72 32.20 -16.64
C SER A 363 32.92 31.20 -15.49
N GLN A 364 33.18 31.70 -14.27
CA GLN A 364 33.37 30.90 -13.05
C GLN A 364 32.19 31.01 -12.08
N TRP A 365 31.13 31.74 -12.45
CA TRP A 365 29.92 31.83 -11.64
C TRP A 365 29.22 30.48 -11.58
N GLN A 366 28.70 30.15 -10.39
CA GLN A 366 27.98 28.90 -10.18
C GLN A 366 26.68 28.88 -10.99
N THR A 367 26.37 27.73 -11.56
CA THR A 367 25.17 27.49 -12.34
C THR A 367 24.06 26.91 -11.49
N ILE A 368 22.83 27.41 -11.69
CA ILE A 368 21.65 26.96 -10.97
C ILE A 368 20.51 26.68 -11.94
N ASP A 369 19.78 25.60 -11.68
CA ASP A 369 18.77 25.10 -12.60
C ASP A 369 17.60 24.48 -11.83
N PHE A 370 16.41 25.09 -11.97
CA PHE A 370 15.26 24.77 -11.15
C PHE A 370 14.46 23.62 -11.78
N MET A 371 13.84 22.80 -10.93
CA MET A 371 12.92 21.76 -11.39
C MET A 371 11.60 21.81 -10.64
N PHE A 372 10.56 21.32 -11.31
CA PHE A 372 9.20 21.14 -10.76
C PHE A 372 8.50 22.42 -10.31
N THR A 373 8.98 23.58 -10.77
CA THR A 373 8.33 24.87 -10.54
C THR A 373 7.03 24.96 -11.31
N GLU A 374 5.92 25.21 -10.61
CA GLU A 374 4.57 25.27 -11.19
C GLU A 374 3.77 26.45 -10.64
N ASP A 375 2.81 26.93 -11.42
CA ASP A 375 1.93 28.05 -11.06
C ASP A 375 1.02 27.67 -9.87
N PRO A 376 1.12 28.34 -8.70
CA PRO A 376 0.20 28.09 -7.60
C PRO A 376 -1.27 28.40 -7.93
N GLY A 377 -1.54 29.31 -8.87
CA GLY A 377 -2.89 29.71 -9.26
C GLY A 377 -3.56 28.77 -10.25
N ASN A 378 -2.85 27.78 -10.80
CA ASN A 378 -3.36 26.87 -11.82
C ASN A 378 -3.56 25.45 -11.30
N GLU A 379 -4.59 25.26 -10.47
CA GLU A 379 -4.91 23.98 -9.86
C GLU A 379 -5.10 22.86 -10.90
N PHE A 380 -5.65 23.17 -12.07
CA PHE A 380 -5.83 22.20 -13.15
C PHE A 380 -4.49 21.65 -13.67
N LYS A 381 -3.50 22.54 -13.90
CA LYS A 381 -2.16 22.11 -14.31
C LYS A 381 -1.46 21.33 -13.21
N ILE A 382 -1.54 21.78 -11.96
CA ILE A 382 -0.96 21.06 -10.81
C ILE A 382 -1.58 19.66 -10.68
N GLY A 383 -2.90 19.55 -10.85
CA GLY A 383 -3.63 18.28 -10.83
C GLY A 383 -3.13 17.33 -11.91
N LYS A 384 -3.05 17.79 -13.17
CA LYS A 384 -2.50 16.99 -14.28
C LYS A 384 -1.04 16.63 -14.09
N PHE A 385 -0.22 17.59 -13.64
CA PHE A 385 1.18 17.38 -13.35
C PHE A 385 1.34 16.22 -12.36
N ASN A 386 0.60 16.25 -11.26
CA ASN A 386 0.63 15.17 -10.27
C ASN A 386 0.05 13.84 -10.78
N GLN A 387 -1.00 13.90 -11.60
CA GLN A 387 -1.63 12.71 -12.18
C GLN A 387 -0.65 11.93 -13.06
N TYR A 388 0.15 12.62 -13.87
CA TYR A 388 1.06 12.00 -14.84
C TYR A 388 2.53 12.00 -14.43
N PHE A 389 2.85 12.50 -13.22
CA PHE A 389 4.23 12.63 -12.76
C PHE A 389 4.97 11.28 -12.72
N ALA A 390 4.31 10.27 -12.15
CA ALA A 390 4.88 8.95 -11.90
C ALA A 390 3.80 7.85 -11.76
N ASP A 391 2.70 8.00 -12.50
CA ASP A 391 1.59 7.02 -12.61
C ASP A 391 2.00 5.73 -13.31
N THR A 392 2.97 5.80 -14.21
CA THR A 392 3.58 4.63 -14.86
C THR A 392 5.07 4.53 -14.55
N ALA A 393 5.62 3.32 -14.66
CA ALA A 393 7.06 3.09 -14.53
C ALA A 393 7.86 3.86 -15.61
N SER A 394 7.29 4.02 -16.81
CA SER A 394 7.91 4.80 -17.88
C SER A 394 8.00 6.28 -17.52
N HIS A 395 6.89 6.89 -17.08
CA HIS A 395 6.87 8.31 -16.69
C HIS A 395 7.84 8.56 -15.54
N TRP A 396 7.89 7.67 -14.54
CA TRP A 396 8.87 7.77 -13.47
C TRP A 396 10.32 7.68 -13.98
N THR A 397 10.61 6.75 -14.89
CA THR A 397 11.93 6.62 -15.51
C THR A 397 12.32 7.90 -16.26
N ASP A 398 11.37 8.57 -16.90
CA ASP A 398 11.62 9.83 -17.59
C ASP A 398 11.89 10.98 -16.62
N GLN A 399 11.21 11.04 -15.45
CA GLN A 399 11.55 11.99 -14.39
C GLN A 399 12.98 11.78 -13.87
N VAL A 400 13.37 10.53 -13.63
CA VAL A 400 14.73 10.17 -13.22
C VAL A 400 15.76 10.64 -14.23
N LYS A 401 15.51 10.44 -15.54
CA LYS A 401 16.40 10.92 -16.60
C LYS A 401 16.48 12.45 -16.62
N GLN A 402 15.37 13.16 -16.40
CA GLN A 402 15.41 14.62 -16.33
C GLN A 402 16.24 15.10 -15.14
N ILE A 403 16.03 14.54 -13.94
CA ILE A 403 16.83 14.92 -12.75
C ILE A 403 18.32 14.71 -13.03
N GLN A 404 18.72 13.57 -13.60
CA GLN A 404 20.12 13.31 -13.95
C GLN A 404 20.66 14.30 -15.00
N LYS A 405 19.84 14.67 -15.99
CA LYS A 405 20.22 15.67 -17.00
C LYS A 405 20.47 17.05 -16.37
N HIS A 406 19.66 17.45 -15.40
CA HIS A 406 19.81 18.71 -14.68
C HIS A 406 21.07 18.68 -13.79
N LEU A 407 21.31 17.59 -13.05
CA LEU A 407 22.52 17.38 -12.23
C LEU A 407 23.82 17.40 -13.04
N ALA A 408 23.77 16.98 -14.31
CA ALA A 408 24.92 16.98 -15.20
C ALA A 408 25.26 18.38 -15.75
N LYS A 409 24.29 19.30 -15.84
CA LYS A 409 24.47 20.62 -16.47
C LYS A 409 24.55 21.79 -15.49
N ALA A 410 24.29 21.56 -14.20
CA ALA A 410 24.26 22.60 -13.18
C ALA A 410 25.07 22.22 -11.93
N ASP A 411 25.59 23.23 -11.25
CA ASP A 411 26.25 23.10 -9.95
C ASP A 411 25.24 22.95 -8.83
N ILE A 412 24.08 23.60 -8.95
CA ILE A 412 22.99 23.60 -7.97
C ILE A 412 21.67 23.28 -8.67
N VAL A 413 20.93 22.32 -8.14
CA VAL A 413 19.62 21.88 -8.68
C VAL A 413 18.55 21.96 -7.60
N PRO A 414 17.83 23.08 -7.46
CA PRO A 414 16.70 23.18 -6.55
C PRO A 414 15.48 22.44 -7.10
N LEU A 415 14.91 21.55 -6.30
CA LEU A 415 13.69 20.81 -6.63
C LEU A 415 12.51 21.40 -5.87
N ASP A 416 11.56 22.03 -6.57
CA ASP A 416 10.35 22.58 -5.95
C ASP A 416 9.28 21.50 -5.74
N LEU A 417 9.26 20.92 -4.54
CA LEU A 417 8.31 19.85 -4.22
C LEU A 417 7.01 20.37 -3.63
N ARG A 418 6.84 21.70 -3.47
CA ARG A 418 5.64 22.30 -2.84
C ARG A 418 4.36 21.92 -3.59
N ARG A 419 4.46 21.76 -4.92
CA ARG A 419 3.33 21.44 -5.80
C ARG A 419 3.15 19.94 -6.08
N LEU A 420 4.03 19.10 -5.56
CA LEU A 420 3.85 17.64 -5.62
C LEU A 420 2.97 17.12 -4.49
N ASN A 421 2.10 16.17 -4.79
CA ASN A 421 1.34 15.40 -3.81
C ASN A 421 2.27 14.51 -2.96
N ALA A 422 1.75 13.95 -1.88
CA ALA A 422 2.55 13.19 -0.92
C ALA A 422 3.28 11.99 -1.56
N LEU A 423 2.64 11.28 -2.49
CA LEU A 423 3.20 10.11 -3.15
C LEU A 423 4.37 10.49 -4.07
N ASN A 424 4.16 11.47 -4.96
CA ASN A 424 5.19 11.93 -5.89
C ASN A 424 6.37 12.56 -5.15
N ARG A 425 6.08 13.31 -4.08
CA ARG A 425 7.11 13.88 -3.20
C ARG A 425 7.95 12.79 -2.53
N ALA A 426 7.32 11.75 -2.00
CA ALA A 426 8.02 10.62 -1.40
C ALA A 426 8.89 9.87 -2.43
N LYS A 427 8.39 9.68 -3.66
CA LYS A 427 9.16 9.09 -4.76
C LYS A 427 10.42 9.90 -5.09
N VAL A 428 10.29 11.21 -5.29
CA VAL A 428 11.43 12.09 -5.57
C VAL A 428 12.45 12.04 -4.43
N LEU A 429 12.00 12.16 -3.18
CA LEU A 429 12.90 12.18 -2.04
C LEU A 429 13.59 10.83 -1.81
N GLY A 430 12.88 9.72 -2.01
CA GLY A 430 13.47 8.38 -1.99
C GLY A 430 14.55 8.21 -3.07
N TYR A 431 14.32 8.74 -4.27
CA TYR A 431 15.32 8.75 -5.33
C TYR A 431 16.53 9.60 -4.97
N VAL A 432 16.34 10.84 -4.50
CA VAL A 432 17.44 11.74 -4.11
C VAL A 432 18.33 11.08 -3.05
N LEU A 433 17.74 10.44 -2.03
CA LEU A 433 18.49 9.73 -0.99
C LEU A 433 19.25 8.50 -1.50
N SER A 434 18.84 7.97 -2.65
CA SER A 434 19.55 6.86 -3.30
C SER A 434 20.76 7.30 -4.14
N LEU A 435 20.91 8.62 -4.39
CA LEU A 435 22.00 9.15 -5.20
C LEU A 435 23.35 9.11 -4.47
N PRO A 436 24.48 9.12 -5.18
CA PRO A 436 25.79 9.36 -4.57
C PRO A 436 25.84 10.72 -3.85
N GLN A 437 26.62 10.83 -2.77
CA GLN A 437 26.71 12.05 -1.96
C GLN A 437 27.04 13.30 -2.79
N GLU A 438 27.95 13.18 -3.76
CA GLU A 438 28.33 14.26 -4.68
C GLU A 438 27.12 14.83 -5.45
N GLN A 439 26.16 13.99 -5.83
CA GLN A 439 24.93 14.44 -6.48
C GLN A 439 23.92 14.98 -5.46
N GLN A 440 23.84 14.40 -4.27
CA GLN A 440 22.99 14.91 -3.20
C GLN A 440 23.39 16.33 -2.79
N ASP A 441 24.69 16.62 -2.74
CA ASP A 441 25.23 17.93 -2.34
C ASP A 441 24.84 19.05 -3.31
N LYS A 442 24.58 18.72 -4.58
CA LYS A 442 24.07 19.66 -5.58
C LYS A 442 22.58 19.96 -5.42
N ILE A 443 21.82 19.11 -4.75
CA ILE A 443 20.36 19.18 -4.70
C ILE A 443 19.89 19.97 -3.48
N TYR A 444 18.97 20.90 -3.71
CA TYR A 444 18.28 21.64 -2.65
C TYR A 444 16.78 21.38 -2.74
N ILE A 445 16.20 20.81 -1.69
CA ILE A 445 14.77 20.50 -1.65
C ILE A 445 14.01 21.70 -1.14
N ILE A 446 13.15 22.28 -1.98
CA ILE A 446 12.24 23.34 -1.58
C ILE A 446 10.96 22.71 -1.03
N LEU A 447 10.70 22.93 0.26
CA LEU A 447 9.52 22.48 0.98
C LEU A 447 8.77 23.67 1.57
N GLY A 448 7.49 23.48 1.92
CA GLY A 448 6.65 24.53 2.50
C GLY A 448 5.25 24.59 1.91
N LYS A 449 4.49 25.62 2.34
CA LYS A 449 3.17 25.96 1.79
C LYS A 449 3.30 26.80 0.52
#